data_AF-W2KS53-F1
#
_entry.id   AF-W2KS53-F1
#
_cell.length_a   1.000
_cell.length_b   1.000
_cell.length_c   1.000
_cell.angle_alpha   90.00
_cell.angle_beta   90.00
_cell.angle_gamma   90.00
#
_symmetry.space_group_name_H-M   'P 1'
#
loop_
_entity.id
_entity.type
_entity.pdbx_description
1 polymer ?
#
loop_
_entity_poly.entity_id
_entity_poly.type
_entity_poly.pdbx_seq_one_letter_code
_entity_poly.pdbx_strand_id
1 'polypeptide(L)'
;MGGVDVHDQLRLQKHSQQMSTKFKKYYKSLFLGLLDLALVNAYISHKESARISGTVAIKRGEWYIVLHNQLLQLKAENFLGVEVTPPPSQTRKRTPLRATHALEQCDDWVTVSGTQKRRQRSCKVCALLRTNTKKKPFVTTFFCERCSIDDTKCWLCNKIRRYYKGVEKTCFEIWHDDFEGGQAIPRN
;
A
#
# COMPACT_ATOMS: atom_id res chain seq x y z
N MET A 1 5.75 -31.09 -3.98
CA MET A 1 5.05 -29.84 -4.36
C MET A 1 3.72 -29.63 -3.62
N GLY A 2 3.51 -30.14 -2.39
CA GLY A 2 2.20 -30.07 -1.70
C GLY A 2 2.10 -29.10 -0.51
N GLY A 3 3.17 -28.40 -0.15
CA GLY A 3 3.21 -27.60 1.10
C GLY A 3 2.27 -26.39 1.10
N VAL A 4 2.10 -25.74 -0.06
CA VAL A 4 1.20 -24.57 -0.20
C VAL A 4 -0.27 -25.00 -0.08
N ASP A 5 -0.63 -26.12 -0.69
CA ASP A 5 -2.00 -26.67 -0.66
C ASP A 5 -2.38 -27.13 0.76
N VAL A 6 -1.47 -27.79 1.48
CA VAL A 6 -1.70 -28.18 2.87
C VAL A 6 -1.84 -26.96 3.80
N HIS A 7 -1.08 -25.89 3.56
CA HIS A 7 -1.22 -24.64 4.33
C HIS A 7 -2.57 -23.96 4.06
N ASP A 8 -2.95 -23.87 2.79
CA ASP A 8 -4.24 -23.26 2.42
C ASP A 8 -5.43 -24.10 2.91
N GLN A 9 -5.33 -25.43 2.92
CA GLN A 9 -6.30 -26.32 3.58
C GLN A 9 -6.38 -26.08 5.09
N LEU A 10 -5.25 -25.94 5.78
CA LEU A 10 -5.24 -25.63 7.22
C LEU A 10 -5.81 -24.24 7.52
N ARG A 11 -5.72 -23.31 6.56
CA ARG A 11 -6.26 -21.95 6.65
C ARG A 11 -7.76 -21.91 6.39
N LEU A 12 -8.26 -22.61 5.38
CA LEU A 12 -9.66 -22.59 4.92
C LEU A 12 -10.61 -23.52 5.70
N GLN A 13 -10.13 -24.24 6.71
CA GLN A 13 -10.93 -25.18 7.53
C GLN A 13 -11.70 -24.50 8.69
N LYS A 14 -12.24 -25.33 9.62
CA LYS A 14 -13.14 -25.05 10.78
C LYS A 14 -12.84 -23.81 11.64
N HIS A 15 -11.63 -23.23 11.52
CA HIS A 15 -11.19 -22.08 12.31
C HIS A 15 -10.88 -20.82 11.48
N SER A 16 -11.24 -20.77 10.19
CA SER A 16 -11.08 -19.58 9.34
C SER A 16 -12.04 -18.48 9.73
N GLN A 17 -11.51 -17.33 10.15
CA GLN A 17 -12.31 -16.14 10.38
C GLN A 17 -12.79 -15.53 9.06
N GLN A 18 -11.99 -15.66 7.99
CA GLN A 18 -12.33 -15.19 6.65
C GLN A 18 -13.60 -15.85 6.09
N MET A 19 -13.83 -17.13 6.39
CA MET A 19 -15.07 -17.83 5.99
C MET A 19 -16.24 -17.58 6.94
N SER A 20 -15.97 -17.20 8.20
CA SER A 20 -17.01 -16.97 9.22
C SER A 20 -17.78 -15.66 9.00
N THR A 21 -17.13 -14.62 8.46
CA THR A 21 -17.75 -13.29 8.34
C THR A 21 -17.64 -12.71 6.93
N LYS A 22 -18.77 -12.27 6.37
CA LYS A 22 -18.82 -11.57 5.08
C LYS A 22 -18.88 -10.06 5.30
N PHE A 23 -17.85 -9.35 4.83
CA PHE A 23 -17.82 -7.89 4.85
C PHE A 23 -18.21 -7.30 3.49
N LYS A 24 -18.94 -6.18 3.50
CA LYS A 24 -19.29 -5.42 2.28
C LYS A 24 -18.07 -4.86 1.53
N LYS A 25 -16.95 -4.62 2.23
CA LYS A 25 -15.74 -4.01 1.68
C LYS A 25 -14.64 -5.07 1.56
N TYR A 26 -14.06 -5.21 0.36
CA TYR A 26 -13.10 -6.27 0.03
C TYR A 26 -11.87 -6.30 0.96
N TYR A 27 -11.35 -5.13 1.35
CA TYR A 27 -10.14 -5.05 2.16
C TYR A 27 -10.31 -5.67 3.56
N LYS A 28 -11.53 -5.72 4.10
CA LYS A 28 -11.79 -6.35 5.41
C LYS A 28 -11.65 -7.87 5.31
N SER A 29 -12.13 -8.45 4.22
CA SER A 29 -11.94 -9.88 3.94
C SER A 29 -10.46 -10.19 3.67
N LEU A 30 -9.76 -9.31 2.96
CA LEU A 30 -8.31 -9.43 2.76
C LEU A 30 -7.54 -9.41 4.09
N PHE A 31 -7.88 -8.49 4.99
CA PHE A 31 -7.28 -8.41 6.33
C PHE A 31 -7.51 -9.70 7.13
N LEU A 32 -8.73 -10.24 7.14
CA LEU A 32 -8.99 -11.52 7.80
C LEU A 32 -8.19 -12.67 7.20
N GLY A 33 -7.98 -12.65 5.88
CA GLY A 33 -7.13 -13.65 5.24
C GLY A 33 -5.68 -13.61 5.70
N LEU A 34 -5.12 -12.41 5.89
CA LEU A 34 -3.78 -12.21 6.45
C LEU A 34 -3.73 -12.60 7.93
N LEU A 35 -4.77 -12.30 8.71
CA LEU A 35 -4.87 -12.71 10.10
C LEU A 35 -4.91 -14.24 10.23
N ASP A 36 -5.74 -14.92 9.43
CA ASP A 36 -5.81 -16.38 9.39
C ASP A 36 -4.45 -17.00 9.05
N LEU A 37 -3.71 -16.41 8.10
CA LEU A 37 -2.35 -16.83 7.74
C LEU A 37 -1.37 -16.70 8.93
N ALA A 38 -1.40 -15.55 9.61
CA ALA A 38 -0.55 -15.29 10.77
C ALA A 38 -0.84 -16.26 11.92
N LEU A 39 -2.12 -16.54 12.19
CA LEU A 39 -2.53 -17.48 13.23
C LEU A 39 -2.07 -18.92 12.95
N VAL A 40 -2.14 -19.38 11.70
CA VAL A 40 -1.60 -20.69 11.30
C VAL A 40 -0.09 -20.74 11.54
N ASN A 41 0.64 -19.72 11.10
CA ASN A 41 2.10 -19.67 11.26
C ASN A 41 2.52 -19.61 12.73
N ALA A 42 1.80 -18.85 13.55
CA ALA A 42 2.04 -18.79 14.98
C ALA A 42 1.78 -20.14 15.67
N TYR A 43 0.73 -20.86 15.25
CA TYR A 43 0.46 -22.21 15.76
C TYR A 43 1.54 -23.23 15.35
N ILE A 44 2.03 -23.17 14.11
CA ILE A 44 3.16 -24.00 13.65
C ILE A 44 4.40 -23.71 14.52
N SER A 45 4.68 -22.44 14.78
CA SER A 45 5.80 -22.01 15.64
C SER A 45 5.66 -22.52 17.07
N HIS A 46 4.45 -22.48 17.64
CA HIS A 46 4.16 -23.07 18.94
C HIS A 46 4.39 -24.59 18.96
N LYS A 47 3.94 -25.32 17.93
CA LYS A 47 4.17 -26.76 17.83
C LYS A 47 5.66 -27.11 17.78
N GLU A 48 6.43 -26.31 17.04
CA GLU A 48 7.88 -26.49 16.95
C GLU A 48 8.59 -26.15 18.26
N SER A 49 8.18 -25.07 18.94
CA SER A 49 8.69 -24.72 20.27
C SER A 49 8.40 -25.81 21.30
N ALA A 50 7.19 -26.39 21.27
CA ALA A 50 6.82 -27.51 22.13
C ALA A 50 7.68 -28.75 21.85
N ARG A 51 7.94 -29.05 20.57
CA ARG A 51 8.83 -30.14 20.15
C ARG A 51 10.26 -29.95 20.66
N ILE A 52 10.81 -28.75 20.54
CA ILE A 52 12.17 -28.42 21.03
C ILE A 52 12.23 -28.53 22.56
N SER A 53 11.19 -28.08 23.25
CA SER A 53 11.12 -28.10 24.72
C SER A 53 10.75 -29.46 25.31
N GLY A 54 10.49 -30.48 24.48
CA GLY A 54 10.05 -31.81 24.93
C GLY A 54 8.66 -31.83 25.57
N THR A 55 7.82 -30.84 25.29
CA THR A 55 6.46 -30.71 25.86
C THR A 55 5.40 -31.12 24.85
N VAL A 56 4.22 -31.51 25.35
CA VAL A 56 3.09 -31.86 24.48
C VAL A 56 2.46 -30.59 23.92
N ALA A 57 2.42 -30.47 22.59
CA ALA A 57 1.78 -29.35 21.93
C ALA A 57 0.26 -29.34 22.21
N ILE A 58 -0.23 -28.19 22.68
CA ILE A 58 -1.66 -27.89 22.86
C ILE A 58 -2.40 -28.05 21.52
N LYS A 59 -3.63 -28.60 21.56
CA LYS A 59 -4.52 -28.70 20.39
C LYS A 59 -4.85 -27.30 19.85
N ARG A 60 -4.98 -27.18 18.52
CA ARG A 60 -5.18 -25.89 17.83
C ARG A 60 -6.32 -25.02 18.38
N GLY A 61 -7.49 -25.61 18.65
CA GLY A 61 -8.64 -24.88 19.19
C GLY A 61 -8.36 -24.28 20.57
N GLU A 62 -7.84 -25.09 21.49
CA GLU A 62 -7.44 -24.66 22.84
C GLU A 62 -6.35 -23.59 22.78
N TRP A 63 -5.37 -23.75 21.87
CA TRP A 63 -4.32 -22.75 21.67
C TRP A 63 -4.88 -21.41 21.18
N TYR A 64 -5.87 -21.41 20.29
CA TYR A 64 -6.56 -20.16 19.88
C TYR A 64 -7.32 -19.50 21.03
N ILE A 65 -7.94 -20.28 21.93
CA ILE A 65 -8.62 -19.72 23.11
C ILE A 65 -7.61 -19.06 24.04
N VAL A 66 -6.49 -19.73 24.32
CA VAL A 66 -5.40 -19.17 25.13
C VAL A 66 -4.85 -17.90 24.49
N LEU A 67 -4.56 -17.93 23.19
CA LEU A 67 -4.09 -16.77 22.45
C LEU A 67 -5.09 -15.61 22.50
N HIS A 68 -6.39 -15.89 22.32
CA HIS A 68 -7.43 -14.87 22.38
C HIS A 68 -7.45 -14.19 23.76
N ASN A 69 -7.40 -14.97 24.85
CA ASN A 69 -7.36 -14.44 26.20
C ASN A 69 -6.09 -13.58 26.45
N GLN A 70 -4.93 -14.03 25.97
CA GLN A 70 -3.69 -13.26 26.05
C GLN A 70 -3.80 -11.92 25.31
N LEU A 71 -4.36 -11.93 24.09
CA LEU A 71 -4.56 -10.72 23.29
C LEU A 71 -5.54 -9.74 23.96
N LEU A 72 -6.58 -10.22 24.63
CA LEU A 72 -7.51 -9.38 25.39
C LEU A 72 -6.89 -8.73 26.63
N GLN A 73 -5.85 -9.36 27.21
CA GLN A 73 -5.13 -8.83 28.36
C GLN A 73 -4.03 -7.81 27.99
N LEU A 74 -3.80 -7.58 26.69
CA LEU A 74 -2.80 -6.62 26.25
C LEU A 74 -3.22 -5.18 26.61
N LYS A 75 -2.34 -4.50 27.34
CA LYS A 75 -2.45 -3.07 27.67
C LYS A 75 -1.52 -2.25 26.79
N ALA A 76 -1.78 -0.94 26.68
CA ALA A 76 -0.91 -0.02 25.94
C ALA A 76 0.57 -0.12 26.36
N GLU A 77 0.81 -0.34 27.65
CA GLU A 77 2.13 -0.55 28.26
C GLU A 77 2.89 -1.75 27.66
N ASN A 78 2.19 -2.82 27.27
CA ASN A 78 2.83 -4.00 26.67
C ASN A 78 3.39 -3.71 25.26
N PHE A 79 3.03 -2.56 24.68
CA PHE A 79 3.56 -2.06 23.42
C PHE A 79 4.63 -0.98 23.64
N LEU A 80 4.84 -0.51 24.87
CA LEU A 80 5.90 0.43 25.23
C LEU A 80 7.18 -0.38 25.54
N GLY A 81 8.13 -0.40 24.60
CA GLY A 81 9.35 -1.19 24.71
C GLY A 81 9.54 -2.18 23.56
N VAL A 82 8.48 -2.44 22.77
CA VAL A 82 8.68 -2.69 21.35
C VAL A 82 9.00 -1.33 20.75
N GLU A 83 10.25 -0.89 20.94
CA GLU A 83 10.91 -0.25 19.82
C GLU A 83 10.78 -1.30 18.72
N VAL A 84 9.75 -1.16 17.90
CA VAL A 84 9.93 -1.40 16.49
C VAL A 84 11.12 -0.50 16.23
N THR A 85 12.34 -1.05 16.29
CA THR A 85 13.40 -0.51 15.46
C THR A 85 12.69 -0.49 14.13
N PRO A 86 12.23 0.69 13.66
CA PRO A 86 11.71 0.74 12.31
C PRO A 86 12.87 0.11 11.54
N PRO A 87 12.67 -0.91 10.68
CA PRO A 87 13.78 -1.38 9.84
C PRO A 87 14.39 -0.11 9.31
N PRO A 88 15.66 0.18 9.69
CA PRO A 88 16.08 1.51 10.12
C PRO A 88 15.26 2.53 9.35
N SER A 89 14.42 3.32 10.02
CA SER A 89 14.09 4.59 9.43
C SER A 89 15.38 5.42 9.47
N GLN A 90 16.41 4.96 8.77
CA GLN A 90 16.72 5.58 7.52
C GLN A 90 15.41 6.17 6.93
N THR A 91 15.04 7.35 7.43
CA THR A 91 15.34 8.54 6.66
C THR A 91 16.79 8.41 6.15
N ARG A 92 17.02 7.44 5.25
CA ARG A 92 17.73 7.68 4.04
C ARG A 92 17.04 8.99 3.69
N LYS A 93 17.82 10.06 3.72
CA LYS A 93 17.81 10.95 2.59
C LYS A 93 17.92 10.02 1.38
N ARG A 94 16.81 9.33 1.05
CA ARG A 94 16.63 8.56 -0.16
C ARG A 94 16.88 9.69 -1.11
N THR A 95 17.96 9.55 -1.87
CA THR A 95 18.29 10.46 -2.95
C THR A 95 16.94 10.89 -3.52
N PRO A 96 16.58 12.19 -3.43
CA PRO A 96 15.21 12.61 -3.70
C PRO A 96 14.77 11.86 -4.93
N LEU A 97 13.61 11.18 -4.94
CA LEU A 97 13.19 10.41 -6.12
C LEU A 97 13.31 11.29 -7.39
N ARG A 98 13.18 12.60 -7.24
CA ARG A 98 13.56 13.62 -8.23
C ARG A 98 14.91 13.43 -8.94
N ALA A 99 15.97 12.96 -8.29
CA ALA A 99 17.29 12.76 -8.89
C ALA A 99 17.32 11.63 -9.92
N THR A 100 16.39 10.67 -9.80
CA THR A 100 16.24 9.56 -10.75
C THR A 100 15.08 9.75 -11.70
N HIS A 101 14.13 10.62 -11.41
CA HIS A 101 12.93 10.85 -12.23
C HIS A 101 13.04 12.14 -13.04
N ALA A 102 12.75 12.09 -14.34
CA ALA A 102 12.66 13.26 -15.21
C ALA A 102 11.23 13.45 -15.73
N LEU A 103 10.88 14.68 -16.05
CA LEU A 103 9.70 15.00 -16.84
C LEU A 103 10.06 14.96 -18.31
N GLU A 104 9.36 14.14 -19.06
CA GLU A 104 9.45 14.08 -20.51
C GLU A 104 8.18 14.65 -21.11
N GLN A 105 8.35 15.39 -22.20
CA GLN A 105 7.22 15.90 -22.96
C GLN A 105 6.80 14.85 -23.99
N CYS A 106 5.52 14.50 -24.02
CA CYS A 106 5.02 13.57 -25.01
C CYS A 106 4.90 14.27 -26.37
N ASP A 107 5.45 13.64 -27.40
CA ASP A 107 5.36 14.11 -28.79
C ASP A 107 4.19 13.49 -29.56
N ASP A 108 3.09 13.22 -28.85
CA ASP A 108 1.81 12.87 -29.46
C ASP A 108 1.15 14.14 -30.01
N TRP A 109 0.93 14.21 -31.33
CA TRP A 109 0.23 15.32 -31.99
C TRP A 109 -1.18 14.92 -32.44
N VAL A 110 -2.12 15.85 -32.37
CA VAL A 110 -3.50 15.69 -32.87
C VAL A 110 -3.88 16.94 -33.66
N THR A 111 -4.47 16.74 -34.83
CA THR A 111 -5.04 17.81 -35.64
C THR A 111 -6.42 18.18 -35.11
N VAL A 112 -6.58 19.42 -34.66
CA VAL A 112 -7.87 19.96 -34.22
C VAL A 112 -8.16 21.21 -35.04
N SER A 113 -9.25 21.17 -35.83
CA SER A 113 -9.67 22.29 -36.69
C SER A 113 -8.54 22.77 -37.63
N GLY A 114 -7.82 21.83 -38.26
CA GLY A 114 -6.73 22.14 -39.20
C GLY A 114 -5.40 22.56 -38.56
N THR A 115 -5.35 22.76 -37.24
CA THR A 115 -4.11 23.10 -36.52
C THR A 115 -3.57 21.88 -35.77
N GLN A 116 -2.27 21.58 -35.91
CA GLN A 116 -1.62 20.56 -35.10
C GLN A 116 -1.41 21.05 -33.68
N LYS A 117 -1.92 20.30 -32.70
CA LYS A 117 -1.74 20.57 -31.28
C LYS A 117 -1.25 19.32 -30.58
N ARG A 118 -0.34 19.49 -29.61
CA ARG A 118 0.10 18.36 -28.78
C ARG A 118 -1.04 17.83 -27.94
N ARG A 119 -1.15 16.51 -27.87
CA ARG A 119 -2.23 15.82 -27.17
C ARG A 119 -2.04 16.00 -25.67
N GLN A 120 -3.01 16.63 -25.02
CA GLN A 120 -2.97 16.85 -23.57
C GLN A 120 -3.69 15.71 -22.84
N ARG A 121 -3.23 15.36 -21.63
CA ARG A 121 -3.87 14.37 -20.74
C ARG A 121 -4.06 14.92 -19.35
N SER A 122 -5.01 14.37 -18.60
CA SER A 122 -5.28 14.80 -17.22
C SER A 122 -4.10 14.50 -16.30
N CYS A 123 -3.65 15.51 -15.55
CA CYS A 123 -2.62 15.34 -14.55
C CYS A 123 -3.13 14.53 -13.35
N LYS A 124 -2.35 13.54 -12.94
CA LYS A 124 -2.69 12.59 -11.86
C LYS A 124 -2.85 13.28 -10.51
N VAL A 125 -1.87 14.10 -10.10
CA VAL A 125 -1.96 14.89 -8.85
C VAL A 125 -3.12 15.88 -8.88
N CYS A 126 -3.38 16.51 -10.03
CA CYS A 126 -4.51 17.42 -10.16
C CYS A 126 -5.86 16.71 -10.01
N ALA A 127 -5.96 15.48 -10.51
CA ALA A 127 -7.15 14.65 -10.36
C ALA A 127 -7.34 14.14 -8.92
N LEU A 128 -6.24 13.77 -8.23
CA LEU A 128 -6.27 13.27 -6.86
C LEU A 128 -6.63 14.37 -5.85
N LEU A 129 -5.96 15.52 -5.95
CA LEU A 129 -6.13 16.63 -5.02
C LEU A 129 -7.24 17.62 -5.44
N ARG A 130 -8.19 17.22 -6.29
CA ARG A 130 -9.30 18.10 -6.66
C ARG A 130 -10.27 18.22 -5.49
N THR A 131 -10.60 19.44 -5.10
CA THR A 131 -11.60 19.71 -4.05
C THR A 131 -13.03 19.50 -4.55
N ASN A 132 -13.27 19.72 -5.84
CA ASN A 132 -14.56 19.49 -6.48
C ASN A 132 -14.42 18.43 -7.57
N THR A 133 -15.08 17.29 -7.38
CA THR A 133 -15.06 16.16 -8.32
C THR A 133 -15.70 16.47 -9.67
N LYS A 134 -16.57 17.49 -9.74
CA LYS A 134 -17.17 17.99 -11.00
C LYS A 134 -16.22 18.86 -11.82
N LYS A 135 -15.17 19.42 -11.21
CA LYS A 135 -14.16 20.19 -11.95
C LYS A 135 -13.17 19.25 -12.63
N LYS A 136 -12.90 19.52 -13.91
CA LYS A 136 -11.91 18.76 -14.68
C LYS A 136 -10.51 19.00 -14.10
N PRO A 137 -9.67 17.96 -13.99
CA PRO A 137 -8.28 18.14 -13.60
C PRO A 137 -7.56 18.95 -14.68
N PHE A 138 -6.51 19.66 -14.27
CA PHE A 138 -5.62 20.30 -15.23
C PHE A 138 -5.00 19.25 -16.15
N VAL A 139 -4.76 19.67 -17.38
CA VAL A 139 -4.16 18.83 -18.41
C VAL A 139 -2.69 19.21 -18.62
N THR A 140 -1.89 18.23 -19.05
CA THR A 140 -0.45 18.37 -19.26
C THR A 140 -0.02 17.57 -20.49
N THR A 141 1.08 17.97 -21.11
CA THR A 141 1.79 17.19 -22.13
C THR A 141 3.00 16.47 -21.56
N PHE A 142 3.31 16.68 -20.28
CA PHE A 142 4.47 16.06 -19.62
C PHE A 142 4.06 14.82 -18.82
N PHE A 143 4.92 13.81 -18.84
CA PHE A 143 4.81 12.59 -18.06
C PHE A 143 6.15 12.21 -17.46
N CYS A 144 6.14 11.30 -16.49
CA CYS A 144 7.36 10.70 -15.96
C CYS A 144 7.42 9.23 -16.39
N GLU A 145 8.39 8.88 -17.23
CA GLU A 145 8.56 7.52 -17.77
C GLU A 145 8.72 6.50 -16.64
N ARG A 146 9.60 6.76 -15.67
CA ARG A 146 9.85 5.85 -14.53
C ARG A 146 8.66 5.64 -13.59
N CYS A 147 7.69 6.55 -13.56
CA CYS A 147 6.45 6.37 -12.79
C CYS A 147 5.30 5.81 -13.62
N SER A 148 5.52 5.60 -14.92
CA SER A 148 4.55 4.97 -15.80
C SER A 148 4.58 3.46 -15.57
N ILE A 149 3.41 2.84 -15.53
CA ILE A 149 3.27 1.39 -15.32
C ILE A 149 2.63 0.85 -16.58
N ASP A 150 3.34 -0.03 -17.27
CA ASP A 150 2.96 -0.57 -18.58
C ASP A 150 2.61 0.57 -19.56
N ASP A 151 1.49 0.45 -20.28
CA ASP A 151 0.99 1.50 -21.20
C ASP A 151 0.41 2.73 -20.49
N THR A 152 0.32 2.71 -19.15
CA THR A 152 -0.29 3.80 -18.39
C THR A 152 0.75 4.85 -18.02
N LYS A 153 0.92 5.84 -18.91
CA LYS A 153 1.80 7.00 -18.68
C LYS A 153 1.40 7.82 -17.44
N CYS A 154 2.38 8.17 -16.60
CA CYS A 154 2.17 9.00 -15.42
C CYS A 154 2.24 10.50 -15.75
N TRP A 155 1.09 11.10 -16.06
CA TRP A 155 0.98 12.50 -16.47
C TRP A 155 1.04 13.48 -15.29
N LEU A 156 2.02 14.38 -15.33
CA LEU A 156 2.31 15.33 -14.25
C LEU A 156 2.49 16.75 -14.81
N CYS A 157 1.94 17.75 -14.13
CA CYS A 157 2.16 19.15 -14.50
C CYS A 157 3.53 19.63 -13.99
N ASN A 158 4.28 20.33 -14.85
CA ASN A 158 5.55 20.98 -14.50
C ASN A 158 5.40 22.44 -14.02
N LYS A 159 4.18 22.94 -13.84
CA LYS A 159 3.94 24.32 -13.37
C LYS A 159 3.61 24.30 -11.89
N ILE A 160 4.10 25.29 -11.16
CA ILE A 160 3.67 25.57 -9.79
C ILE A 160 2.16 25.85 -9.85
N ARG A 161 1.39 24.96 -9.23
CA ARG A 161 -0.08 24.97 -9.33
C ARG A 161 -0.76 24.79 -8.00
N ARG A 162 -0.01 24.41 -6.96
CA ARG A 162 -0.58 24.01 -5.67
C ARG A 162 0.30 24.48 -4.53
N TYR A 163 -0.37 25.00 -3.51
CA TYR A 163 0.18 25.10 -2.18
C TYR A 163 -0.08 23.77 -1.47
N TYR A 164 0.98 23.05 -1.12
CA TYR A 164 0.89 21.73 -0.48
C TYR A 164 1.88 21.65 0.68
N LYS A 165 1.36 21.31 1.88
CA LYS A 165 2.12 21.31 3.15
C LYS A 165 2.92 22.60 3.39
N GLY A 166 2.32 23.76 3.13
CA GLY A 166 2.97 25.04 3.42
C GLY A 166 3.92 25.56 2.34
N VAL A 167 4.06 24.86 1.21
CA VAL A 167 5.01 25.23 0.15
C VAL A 167 4.33 25.22 -1.22
N GLU A 168 4.69 26.19 -2.07
CA GLU A 168 4.31 26.18 -3.48
C GLU A 168 5.11 25.11 -4.24
N LYS A 169 4.41 24.14 -4.83
CA LYS A 169 5.02 23.03 -5.54
C LYS A 169 4.37 22.77 -6.89
N THR A 170 5.17 22.24 -7.81
CA THR A 170 4.68 21.61 -9.03
C THR A 170 3.99 20.27 -8.72
N CYS A 171 3.15 19.79 -9.63
CA CYS A 171 2.57 18.46 -9.47
C CYS A 171 3.62 17.35 -9.56
N PHE A 172 4.72 17.59 -10.27
CA PHE A 172 5.85 16.67 -10.31
C PHE A 172 6.53 16.53 -8.94
N GLU A 173 6.79 17.63 -8.25
CA GLU A 173 7.37 17.62 -6.90
C GLU A 173 6.43 16.94 -5.90
N ILE A 174 5.14 17.27 -5.90
CA ILE A 174 4.17 16.61 -5.01
C ILE A 174 4.14 15.10 -5.27
N TRP A 175 4.18 14.66 -6.52
CA TRP A 175 4.13 13.23 -6.84
C TRP A 175 5.36 12.46 -6.31
N HIS A 176 6.56 13.03 -6.45
CA HIS A 176 7.79 12.32 -6.10
C HIS A 176 8.20 12.52 -4.64
N ASP A 177 8.06 13.75 -4.12
CA ASP A 177 8.54 14.11 -2.79
C ASP A 177 7.49 13.83 -1.71
N ASP A 178 6.21 14.01 -2.01
CA ASP A 178 5.13 13.85 -1.02
C ASP A 178 4.34 12.56 -1.17
N PHE A 179 4.15 12.05 -2.39
CA PHE A 179 3.37 10.81 -2.64
C PHE A 179 4.28 9.60 -2.87
N GLU A 180 5.59 9.73 -2.74
CA GLU A 180 6.58 8.66 -2.94
C GLU A 180 6.40 7.91 -4.27
N GLY A 181 6.23 8.65 -5.37
CA GLY A 181 6.01 8.05 -6.69
C GLY A 181 4.68 7.32 -6.84
N GLY A 182 3.72 7.56 -5.93
CA GLY A 182 2.39 6.95 -5.92
C GLY A 182 2.15 5.92 -4.82
N GLN A 183 3.15 5.62 -3.98
CA GLN A 183 3.03 4.66 -2.87
C GLN A 183 2.34 5.27 -1.63
N ALA A 184 2.53 6.58 -1.41
CA ALA A 184 2.04 7.29 -0.23
C ALA A 184 0.96 8.33 -0.59
N ILE A 185 0.00 7.96 -1.45
CA ILE A 185 -1.09 8.87 -1.83
C ILE A 185 -2.03 9.07 -0.62
N PRO A 186 -2.32 10.32 -0.22
CA PRO A 186 -3.25 10.60 0.87
C PRO A 186 -4.64 10.03 0.57
N ARG A 187 -5.27 9.44 1.59
CA ARG A 187 -6.68 9.06 1.51
C ARG A 187 -7.51 10.32 1.73
N ASN A 188 -8.25 10.73 0.70
CA ASN A 188 -9.32 11.74 0.82
C ASN A 188 -10.52 11.17 1.58
#